data_AF-A0A1B6HPU0-F1
#
_entry.id   AF-A0A1B6HPU0-F1
#
_cell.length_a   1.000
_cell.length_b   1.000
_cell.length_c   1.000
_cell.angle_alpha   90.00
_cell.angle_beta   90.00
_cell.angle_gamma   90.00
#
_symmetry.space_group_name_H-M   'P 1'
#
loop_
_entity.id
_entity.type
_entity.pdbx_description
1 polymer ?
#
loop_
_entity_poly.entity_id
_entity_poly.type
_entity_poly.pdbx_seq_one_letter_code
_entity_poly.pdbx_strand_id
1 'polypeptide(L)'
;MVHMCIFLSAVEETQSKVATDIQDITPPWDVPLSAKYMRSFAYPTIKDRLPVILTKVIDGLSRDKEAIAAEYGEEGREDVKRVISCLSQLKNEMITDKYFTQLVCGDDASKWNVYWRNKTENGTMVSWYSTEWLYAETYFYRRIKEAFLLSKKLADYDPFHKQKSDCLEEALKSMDMLAKYLLKEIETHDIRWDTMNNAFQRMLKQSLWANKVDLSLSVGNHIDIGSDPLKVVDDLD
;
A
#
# COMPACT_ATOMS: atom_id res chain seq x y z
N MET A 1 19.51 18.60 18.34
CA MET A 1 18.87 17.82 17.27
C MET A 1 19.79 16.80 16.58
N VAL A 2 21.09 16.74 16.93
CA VAL A 2 22.02 15.67 16.49
C VAL A 2 21.87 14.40 17.35
N HIS A 3 21.34 14.53 18.57
CA HIS A 3 21.14 13.41 19.51
C HIS A 3 20.09 12.38 19.08
N MET A 4 19.09 12.74 18.27
CA MET A 4 18.02 11.80 17.89
C MET A 4 18.45 10.83 16.78
N CYS A 5 19.33 11.29 15.87
CA CYS A 5 19.96 10.41 14.88
C CYS A 5 20.99 9.46 15.51
N ILE A 6 21.71 9.90 16.55
CA ILE A 6 22.68 9.05 17.27
C ILE A 6 21.97 7.91 18.02
N PHE A 7 20.77 8.17 18.56
CA PHE A 7 19.98 7.13 19.22
C PHE A 7 19.44 6.07 18.25
N LEU A 8 19.14 6.43 17.00
CA LEU A 8 18.72 5.46 15.98
C LEU A 8 19.90 4.60 15.48
N SER A 9 21.10 5.16 15.38
CA SER A 9 22.31 4.39 15.01
C SER A 9 22.79 3.46 16.12
N ALA A 10 22.57 3.80 17.39
CA ALA A 10 23.03 2.99 18.53
C ALA A 10 22.22 1.69 18.75
N VAL A 11 21.06 1.54 18.07
CA VAL A 11 20.25 0.31 18.09
C VAL A 11 20.61 -0.64 16.92
N GLU A 12 21.50 -0.23 16.00
CA GLU A 12 21.90 -1.05 14.84
C GLU A 12 22.91 -2.15 15.17
N GLU A 13 23.62 -2.08 16.29
CA GLU A 13 24.54 -3.14 16.71
C GLU A 13 23.80 -4.21 17.53
N THR A 14 23.74 -5.43 16.99
CA THR A 14 23.19 -6.69 17.55
C THR A 14 21.75 -7.10 17.20
N GLN A 15 21.33 -6.96 15.95
CA GLN A 15 20.33 -7.90 15.41
C GLN A 15 21.03 -8.98 14.56
N SER A 16 21.21 -10.15 15.18
CA SER A 16 21.67 -11.38 14.51
C SER A 16 20.73 -11.71 13.33
N LYS A 17 21.31 -12.13 12.20
CA LYS A 17 20.57 -12.54 11.01
C LYS A 17 19.64 -13.71 11.39
N VAL A 18 18.33 -13.51 11.27
CA VAL A 18 17.34 -14.58 11.48
C VAL A 18 17.53 -15.58 10.35
N ALA A 19 17.71 -16.85 10.67
CA ALA A 19 17.52 -17.90 9.68
C ALA A 19 16.04 -17.88 9.29
N THR A 20 15.72 -17.32 8.13
CA THR A 20 14.33 -17.22 7.66
C THR A 20 13.79 -18.63 7.44
N ASP A 21 12.81 -19.06 8.25
CA ASP A 21 12.11 -20.35 8.14
C ASP A 21 11.14 -20.32 6.95
N ILE A 22 11.66 -20.00 5.76
CA ILE A 22 10.89 -19.97 4.51
C ILE A 22 10.61 -21.41 4.09
N GLN A 23 9.36 -21.69 3.77
CA GLN A 23 8.89 -23.02 3.41
C GLN A 23 8.28 -23.01 2.01
N ASP A 24 8.73 -23.89 1.12
CA ASP A 24 8.11 -24.09 -0.20
C ASP A 24 6.89 -25.01 -0.11
N ILE A 25 5.84 -24.50 0.55
CA ILE A 25 4.56 -25.19 0.70
C ILE A 25 3.40 -24.22 0.47
N THR A 26 2.23 -24.78 0.18
CA THR A 26 0.96 -24.05 0.30
C THR A 26 0.69 -23.76 1.78
N PRO A 27 0.17 -22.57 2.14
CA PRO A 27 -0.24 -22.28 3.51
C PRO A 27 -1.13 -23.41 4.07
N PRO A 28 -0.83 -23.90 5.27
CA PRO A 28 -1.73 -24.79 6.00
C PRO A 28 -3.12 -24.17 6.16
N TRP A 29 -4.13 -25.00 6.43
CA TRP A 29 -5.44 -24.52 6.81
C TRP A 29 -5.39 -23.85 8.20
N ASP A 30 -6.28 -22.86 8.41
CA ASP A 30 -6.48 -22.15 9.67
C ASP A 30 -5.24 -21.46 10.27
N VAL A 31 -4.18 -21.24 9.47
CA VAL A 31 -3.07 -20.37 9.85
C VAL A 31 -3.17 -19.02 9.14
N PRO A 32 -2.80 -17.91 9.79
CA PRO A 32 -2.72 -16.64 9.11
C PRO A 32 -1.77 -16.72 7.90
N LEU A 33 -2.19 -16.13 6.78
CA LEU A 33 -1.32 -15.98 5.61
C LEU A 33 -0.09 -15.18 6.02
N SER A 34 1.09 -15.66 5.63
CA SER A 34 2.37 -15.00 5.90
C SER A 34 3.31 -15.25 4.74
N ALA A 35 4.31 -14.38 4.60
CA ALA A 35 5.39 -14.58 3.63
C ALA A 35 6.35 -15.70 4.04
N LYS A 36 6.03 -16.49 5.07
CA LYS A 36 6.75 -17.72 5.39
C LYS A 36 6.58 -18.79 4.31
N TYR A 37 5.42 -18.83 3.67
CA TYR A 37 5.03 -19.88 2.73
C TYR A 37 5.18 -19.41 1.28
N MET A 38 6.13 -19.98 0.52
CA MET A 38 6.46 -19.50 -0.84
C MET A 38 5.29 -19.62 -1.83
N ARG A 39 4.38 -20.58 -1.64
CA ARG A 39 3.21 -20.78 -2.51
C ARG A 39 1.99 -19.98 -2.05
N SER A 40 2.14 -19.11 -1.05
CA SER A 40 1.13 -18.13 -0.66
C SER A 40 1.15 -16.92 -1.58
N PHE A 41 0.07 -16.15 -1.58
CA PHE A 41 0.05 -14.82 -2.19
C PHE A 41 0.90 -13.80 -1.41
N ALA A 42 1.11 -14.02 -0.11
CA ALA A 42 1.85 -13.12 0.75
C ALA A 42 3.34 -13.09 0.42
N TYR A 43 3.95 -14.24 0.08
CA TYR A 43 5.38 -14.32 -0.24
C TYR A 43 5.81 -13.38 -1.38
N PRO A 44 5.26 -13.48 -2.61
CA PRO A 44 5.62 -12.56 -3.69
C PRO A 44 5.18 -11.11 -3.40
N THR A 45 4.15 -10.92 -2.57
CA THR A 45 3.73 -9.57 -2.16
C THR A 45 4.82 -8.89 -1.32
N ILE A 46 5.30 -9.54 -0.26
CA ILE A 46 6.36 -9.00 0.61
C ILE A 46 7.70 -8.96 -0.11
N LYS A 47 8.06 -10.02 -0.85
CA LYS A 47 9.38 -10.15 -1.49
C LYS A 47 9.56 -9.23 -2.69
N ASP A 48 8.55 -9.15 -3.55
CA ASP A 48 8.68 -8.55 -4.88
C ASP A 48 7.83 -7.27 -4.99
N ARG A 49 6.54 -7.31 -4.65
CA ARG A 49 5.62 -6.18 -4.91
C ARG A 49 5.88 -4.97 -4.02
N LEU A 50 5.93 -5.14 -2.70
CA LEU A 50 6.11 -4.01 -1.78
C LEU A 50 7.44 -3.28 -2.02
N PRO A 51 8.59 -3.95 -2.26
CA PRO A 51 9.83 -3.26 -2.63
C PRO A 51 9.74 -2.48 -3.95
N VAL A 52 8.99 -2.97 -4.94
CA VAL A 52 8.75 -2.23 -6.19
C VAL A 52 7.88 -0.99 -5.93
N ILE A 53 6.80 -1.10 -5.15
CA ILE A 53 5.97 0.04 -4.74
C ILE A 53 6.83 1.11 -4.06
N LEU A 54 7.65 0.70 -3.09
CA LEU A 54 8.52 1.61 -2.34
C LEU A 54 9.55 2.30 -3.24
N THR A 55 10.09 1.57 -4.22
CA THR A 55 11.01 2.12 -5.22
C THR A 55 10.32 3.18 -6.08
N LYS A 56 9.09 2.93 -6.53
CA LYS A 56 8.30 3.92 -7.28
C LYS A 56 8.02 5.19 -6.47
N VAL A 57 7.75 5.06 -5.18
CA VAL A 57 7.60 6.22 -4.28
C VAL A 57 8.90 7.02 -4.18
N ILE A 58 10.04 6.35 -3.99
CA ILE A 58 11.36 7.00 -3.94
C ILE A 58 11.67 7.71 -5.27
N ASP A 59 11.43 7.05 -6.40
CA ASP A 59 11.66 7.60 -7.73
C ASP A 59 10.75 8.81 -8.02
N GLY A 60 9.49 8.74 -7.58
CA GLY A 60 8.54 9.85 -7.66
C GLY A 60 9.02 11.07 -6.87
N LEU A 61 9.39 10.89 -5.60
CA LEU A 61 9.94 11.95 -4.76
C LEU A 61 11.21 12.57 -5.35
N SER A 62 12.10 11.75 -5.90
CA SER A 62 13.34 12.21 -6.53
C SER A 62 13.05 13.08 -7.76
N ARG A 63 12.07 12.68 -8.57
CA ARG A 63 11.63 13.41 -9.77
C ARG A 63 10.92 14.72 -9.43
N ASP A 64 10.05 14.69 -8.43
CA ASP A 64 9.21 15.83 -8.04
C ASP A 64 9.93 16.79 -7.09
N LYS A 65 11.16 16.47 -6.67
CA LYS A 65 11.98 17.24 -5.72
C LYS A 65 12.02 18.74 -6.03
N GLU A 66 12.21 19.13 -7.29
CA GLU A 66 12.31 20.54 -7.66
C GLU A 66 10.94 21.24 -7.66
N ALA A 67 9.86 20.53 -7.99
CA ALA A 67 8.50 21.05 -7.86
C ALA A 67 8.12 21.24 -6.38
N ILE A 68 8.46 20.26 -5.53
CA ILE A 68 8.29 20.33 -4.07
C ILE A 68 9.12 21.49 -3.49
N ALA A 69 10.34 21.71 -3.97
CA ALA A 69 11.17 22.84 -3.55
C ALA A 69 10.58 24.20 -3.97
N ALA A 70 9.91 24.27 -5.13
CA ALA A 70 9.23 25.49 -5.56
C ALA A 70 8.01 25.82 -4.70
N GLU A 71 7.28 24.80 -4.21
CA GLU A 71 6.08 24.98 -3.37
C GLU A 71 6.42 25.20 -1.90
N TYR A 72 7.35 24.42 -1.34
CA TYR A 72 7.67 24.39 0.09
C TYR A 72 9.03 25.00 0.46
N GLY A 73 9.77 25.54 -0.52
CA GLY A 73 11.10 26.12 -0.35
C GLY A 73 12.20 25.09 -0.10
N GLU A 74 13.37 25.57 0.33
CA GLU A 74 14.54 24.71 0.62
C GLU A 74 14.25 23.69 1.73
N GLU A 75 13.38 24.02 2.70
CA GLU A 75 12.96 23.06 3.72
C GLU A 75 12.22 21.85 3.10
N GLY A 76 11.38 22.07 2.09
CA GLY A 76 10.75 20.98 1.33
C GLY A 76 11.77 20.11 0.60
N ARG A 77 12.80 20.72 0.02
CA ARG A 77 13.90 20.00 -0.63
C ARG A 77 14.67 19.11 0.36
N GLU A 78 14.95 19.61 1.55
CA GLU A 78 15.62 18.85 2.62
C GLU A 78 14.72 17.74 3.18
N ASP A 79 13.42 17.99 3.30
CA ASP A 79 12.46 16.97 3.70
C ASP A 79 12.37 15.84 2.67
N VAL A 80 12.40 16.12 1.36
CA VAL A 80 12.47 15.08 0.32
C VAL A 80 13.68 14.16 0.53
N LYS A 81 14.87 14.73 0.79
CA LYS A 81 16.08 13.94 1.06
C LYS A 81 15.91 13.06 2.30
N ARG A 82 15.33 13.61 3.39
CA ARG A 82 15.08 12.88 4.63
C ARG A 82 14.11 11.73 4.41
N VAL A 83 12.99 11.98 3.74
CA VAL A 83 11.98 10.96 3.43
C VAL A 83 12.59 9.85 2.58
N ILE A 84 13.30 10.18 1.49
CA ILE A 84 13.99 9.18 0.64
C ILE A 84 14.95 8.32 1.45
N SER A 85 15.70 8.92 2.40
CA SER A 85 16.60 8.19 3.29
C SER A 85 15.83 7.18 4.16
N CYS A 86 14.73 7.60 4.79
CA CYS A 86 13.89 6.73 5.62
C CYS A 86 13.25 5.59 4.79
N LEU A 87 12.76 5.88 3.58
CA LEU A 87 12.17 4.88 2.70
C LEU A 87 13.22 3.90 2.16
N SER A 88 14.44 4.37 1.90
CA SER A 88 15.56 3.49 1.49
C SER A 88 15.99 2.56 2.63
N GLN A 89 15.98 3.05 3.88
CA GLN A 89 16.21 2.24 5.06
C GLN A 89 15.11 1.17 5.21
N LEU A 90 13.83 1.55 5.08
CA LEU A 90 12.70 0.62 5.11
C LEU A 90 12.86 -0.48 4.05
N LYS A 91 13.23 -0.12 2.81
CA LYS A 91 13.47 -1.10 1.74
C LYS A 91 14.55 -2.11 2.12
N ASN A 92 15.65 -1.63 2.71
CA ASN A 92 16.74 -2.51 3.16
C ASN A 92 16.29 -3.43 4.31
N GLU A 93 15.54 -2.91 5.30
CA GLU A 93 14.95 -3.69 6.38
C GLU A 93 14.08 -4.84 5.84
N MET A 94 13.27 -4.57 4.80
CA MET A 94 12.42 -5.57 4.14
C MET A 94 13.23 -6.66 3.44
N ILE A 95 14.18 -6.26 2.58
CA ILE A 95 14.97 -7.19 1.77
C ILE A 95 15.85 -8.09 2.64
N THR A 96 16.34 -7.55 3.77
CA THR A 96 17.21 -8.28 4.70
C THR A 96 16.45 -8.95 5.84
N ASP A 97 15.11 -8.95 5.79
CA ASP A 97 14.20 -9.50 6.80
C ASP A 97 14.53 -9.06 8.24
N LYS A 98 14.83 -7.78 8.42
CA LYS A 98 15.02 -7.21 9.76
C LYS A 98 13.73 -7.27 10.57
N TYR A 99 13.87 -7.28 11.89
CA TYR A 99 12.73 -7.21 12.79
C TYR A 99 12.02 -5.86 12.70
N PHE A 100 10.72 -5.88 12.94
CA PHE A 100 9.95 -4.64 13.02
C PHE A 100 10.36 -3.85 14.25
N THR A 101 10.27 -2.53 14.14
CA THR A 101 10.60 -1.58 15.19
C THR A 101 9.35 -0.83 15.62
N GLN A 102 9.44 -0.15 16.76
CA GLN A 102 8.34 0.68 17.23
C GLN A 102 8.21 1.94 16.37
N LEU A 103 6.97 2.35 16.12
CA LEU A 103 6.67 3.62 15.49
C LEU A 103 6.92 4.76 16.49
N VAL A 104 7.40 5.90 16.00
CA VAL A 104 7.88 7.03 16.81
C VAL A 104 6.97 8.26 16.74
N CYS A 105 6.07 8.36 15.76
CA CYS A 105 5.17 9.51 15.62
C CYS A 105 3.80 9.14 15.05
N GLY A 106 2.82 10.04 15.20
CA GLY A 106 1.42 9.87 14.77
C GLY A 106 0.51 9.39 15.91
N ASP A 107 -0.75 9.84 15.90
CA ASP A 107 -1.69 9.63 17.01
C ASP A 107 -2.01 8.14 17.27
N ASP A 108 -1.89 7.31 16.24
CA ASP A 108 -2.11 5.87 16.29
C ASP A 108 -0.85 5.07 16.70
N ALA A 109 0.34 5.69 16.79
CA ALA A 109 1.61 4.98 17.03
C ALA A 109 1.59 4.19 18.35
N SER A 110 0.95 4.73 19.38
CA SER A 110 0.79 4.05 20.67
C SER A 110 0.05 2.72 20.52
N LYS A 111 -1.02 2.66 19.71
CA LYS A 111 -1.83 1.46 19.44
C LYS A 111 -1.03 0.44 18.64
N TRP A 112 -0.31 0.89 17.61
CA TRP A 112 0.63 0.04 16.86
C TRP A 112 1.70 -0.58 17.77
N ASN A 113 2.28 0.22 18.65
CA ASN A 113 3.33 -0.24 19.56
C ASN A 113 2.81 -1.20 20.64
N VAL A 114 1.54 -1.10 21.04
CA VAL A 114 0.89 -2.13 21.88
C VAL A 114 0.84 -3.46 21.13
N TYR A 115 0.35 -3.45 19.88
CA TYR A 115 0.26 -4.68 19.08
C TYR A 115 1.64 -5.30 18.83
N TRP A 116 2.64 -4.48 18.49
CA TRP A 116 4.03 -4.91 18.34
C TRP A 116 4.59 -5.51 19.64
N ARG A 117 4.32 -4.91 20.81
CA ARG A 117 4.73 -5.47 22.11
C ARG A 117 4.09 -6.82 22.37
N ASN A 118 2.77 -6.93 22.21
CA ASN A 118 2.06 -8.20 22.42
C ASN A 118 2.60 -9.32 21.52
N LYS A 119 3.09 -8.99 20.31
CA LYS A 119 3.72 -9.97 19.41
C LYS A 119 5.16 -10.33 19.78
N THR A 120 5.87 -9.42 20.41
CA THR A 120 7.27 -9.61 20.84
C THR A 120 7.40 -10.09 22.28
N GLU A 121 6.28 -10.13 23.01
CA GLU A 121 6.17 -10.78 24.31
C GLU A 121 6.65 -12.25 24.22
N ASN A 122 7.43 -12.67 25.21
CA ASN A 122 8.12 -13.96 25.28
C ASN A 122 9.32 -14.15 24.33
N GLY A 123 9.86 -13.06 23.76
CA GLY A 123 11.10 -13.10 22.99
C GLY A 123 10.93 -13.52 21.53
N THR A 124 9.68 -13.65 21.06
CA THR A 124 9.37 -13.93 19.64
C THR A 124 9.51 -12.65 18.84
N MET A 125 10.68 -12.40 18.24
CA MET A 125 10.84 -11.24 17.39
C MET A 125 10.12 -11.44 16.04
N VAL A 126 9.37 -10.43 15.60
CA VAL A 126 8.59 -10.48 14.35
C VAL A 126 9.29 -9.72 13.22
N SER A 127 9.35 -10.37 12.07
CA SER A 127 10.00 -9.90 10.83
C SER A 127 9.02 -9.92 9.66
N TRP A 128 9.48 -9.46 8.49
CA TRP A 128 8.68 -9.33 7.28
C TRP A 128 8.13 -10.67 6.78
N TYR A 129 8.91 -11.74 6.95
CA TYR A 129 8.53 -13.09 6.51
C TYR A 129 7.86 -13.93 7.59
N SER A 130 8.06 -13.61 8.87
CA SER A 130 7.59 -14.44 9.99
C SER A 130 6.22 -14.04 10.55
N THR A 131 5.74 -12.81 10.28
CA THR A 131 4.45 -12.32 10.78
C THR A 131 3.32 -12.49 9.75
N GLU A 132 2.08 -12.33 10.20
CA GLU A 132 0.89 -12.27 9.36
C GLU A 132 0.99 -11.18 8.31
N TRP A 133 0.66 -11.53 7.07
CA TRP A 133 0.74 -10.67 5.91
C TRP A 133 -0.01 -9.35 6.10
N LEU A 134 -1.24 -9.41 6.65
CA LEU A 134 -2.04 -8.21 6.92
C LEU A 134 -1.28 -7.22 7.80
N TYR A 135 -0.59 -7.69 8.84
CA TYR A 135 0.19 -6.82 9.72
C TYR A 135 1.43 -6.29 9.01
N ALA A 136 2.17 -7.14 8.30
CA ALA A 136 3.37 -6.73 7.56
C ALA A 136 3.06 -5.65 6.49
N GLU A 137 1.99 -5.84 5.72
CA GLU A 137 1.60 -4.90 4.67
C GLU A 137 1.05 -3.58 5.23
N THR A 138 0.23 -3.63 6.28
CA THR A 138 -0.25 -2.40 6.90
C THR A 138 0.88 -1.64 7.61
N TYR A 139 1.81 -2.35 8.26
CA TYR A 139 3.02 -1.75 8.84
C TYR A 139 3.89 -1.08 7.78
N PHE A 140 4.04 -1.69 6.59
CA PHE A 140 4.73 -1.09 5.45
C PHE A 140 4.16 0.29 5.08
N TYR A 141 2.86 0.38 4.80
CA TYR A 141 2.23 1.67 4.47
C TYR A 141 2.29 2.66 5.63
N ARG A 142 2.21 2.18 6.87
CA ARG A 142 2.31 3.02 8.06
C ARG A 142 3.72 3.59 8.26
N ARG A 143 4.78 2.84 7.93
CA ARG A 143 6.18 3.32 7.91
C ARG A 143 6.44 4.32 6.79
N ILE A 144 5.78 4.16 5.63
CA ILE A 144 5.77 5.21 4.60
C ILE A 144 5.17 6.49 5.17
N LYS A 145 3.97 6.43 5.76
CA LYS A 145 3.33 7.61 6.37
C LYS A 145 4.17 8.20 7.50
N GLU A 146 4.82 7.38 8.31
CA GLU A 146 5.74 7.83 9.36
C GLU A 146 6.88 8.69 8.79
N ALA A 147 7.52 8.25 7.70
CA ALA A 147 8.60 9.00 7.06
C ALA A 147 8.16 10.43 6.68
N PHE A 148 6.93 10.58 6.18
CA PHE A 148 6.32 11.88 5.89
C PHE A 148 5.96 12.67 7.15
N LEU A 149 5.37 12.04 8.17
CA LEU A 149 5.03 12.69 9.44
C LEU A 149 6.27 13.24 10.18
N LEU A 150 7.44 12.63 10.00
CA LEU A 150 8.72 13.11 10.54
C LEU A 150 9.33 14.29 9.76
N SER A 151 8.75 14.63 8.62
CA SER A 151 9.14 15.82 7.85
C SER A 151 8.53 17.09 8.44
N LYS A 152 9.06 18.26 8.08
CA LYS A 152 8.53 19.55 8.53
C LYS A 152 7.39 20.07 7.65
N LYS A 153 7.48 19.86 6.34
CA LYS A 153 6.61 20.44 5.32
C LYS A 153 5.77 19.40 4.58
N LEU A 154 6.19 18.13 4.59
CA LEU A 154 5.58 17.07 3.79
C LEU A 154 4.72 16.12 4.63
N ALA A 155 4.30 16.50 5.83
CA ALA A 155 3.49 15.66 6.72
C ALA A 155 2.18 15.19 6.07
N ASP A 156 1.57 16.06 5.25
CA ASP A 156 0.33 15.81 4.52
C ASP A 156 0.55 15.42 3.04
N TYR A 157 1.81 15.29 2.62
CA TYR A 157 2.12 14.88 1.25
C TYR A 157 1.67 13.43 1.01
N ASP A 158 0.99 13.22 -0.11
CA ASP A 158 0.53 11.91 -0.54
C ASP A 158 1.40 11.39 -1.70
N PRO A 159 2.31 10.42 -1.45
CA PRO A 159 3.19 9.87 -2.48
C PRO A 159 2.45 9.09 -3.58
N PHE A 160 1.18 8.74 -3.37
CA PHE A 160 0.36 8.02 -4.33
C PHE A 160 -0.61 8.93 -5.08
N HIS A 161 -0.60 10.24 -4.82
CA HIS A 161 -1.55 11.19 -5.41
C HIS A 161 -1.53 11.13 -6.94
N LYS A 162 -0.34 11.29 -7.55
CA LYS A 162 -0.20 11.28 -9.00
C LYS A 162 -0.78 10.01 -9.63
N GLN A 163 -0.43 8.85 -9.07
CA GLN A 163 -0.92 7.57 -9.56
C GLN A 163 -2.45 7.44 -9.46
N LYS A 164 -3.06 7.97 -8.39
CA LYS A 164 -4.52 8.02 -8.25
C LYS A 164 -5.17 8.97 -9.26
N SER A 165 -4.55 10.12 -9.52
CA SER A 165 -5.02 11.10 -10.50
C SER A 165 -4.93 10.53 -11.92
N ASP A 166 -3.80 9.94 -12.30
CA ASP A 166 -3.61 9.29 -13.62
C ASP A 166 -4.65 8.16 -13.82
N CYS A 167 -4.84 7.30 -12.81
CA CYS A 167 -5.85 6.24 -12.84
C CYS A 167 -7.29 6.78 -12.96
N LEU A 168 -7.60 7.90 -12.31
CA LEU A 168 -8.90 8.56 -12.44
C LEU A 168 -9.11 9.10 -13.84
N GLU A 169 -8.11 9.79 -14.40
CA GLU A 169 -8.15 10.35 -15.77
C GLU A 169 -8.41 9.26 -16.80
N GLU A 170 -7.70 8.13 -16.71
CA GLU A 170 -7.91 6.95 -17.56
C GLU A 170 -9.32 6.35 -17.40
N ALA A 171 -9.89 6.41 -16.20
CA ALA A 171 -11.21 5.86 -15.89
C ALA A 171 -12.39 6.75 -16.31
N LEU A 172 -12.18 8.05 -16.60
CA LEU A 172 -13.26 9.03 -16.82
C LEU A 172 -14.26 8.59 -17.89
N LYS A 173 -13.77 8.03 -19.00
CA LYS A 173 -14.64 7.57 -20.09
C LYS A 173 -15.55 6.43 -19.65
N SER A 174 -15.00 5.46 -18.92
CA SER A 174 -15.76 4.32 -18.39
C SER A 174 -16.76 4.78 -17.32
N MET A 175 -16.37 5.73 -16.47
CA MET A 175 -17.26 6.35 -15.48
C MET A 175 -18.45 7.07 -16.14
N ASP A 176 -18.20 7.85 -17.19
CA ASP A 176 -19.26 8.53 -17.96
C ASP A 176 -20.26 7.53 -18.58
N MET A 177 -19.77 6.41 -19.12
CA MET A 177 -20.63 5.36 -19.67
C MET A 177 -21.50 4.70 -18.59
N LEU A 178 -20.92 4.38 -17.43
CA LEU A 178 -21.65 3.81 -16.30
C LEU A 178 -22.69 4.78 -15.73
N ALA A 179 -22.34 6.07 -15.62
CA ALA A 179 -23.25 7.11 -15.17
C ALA A 179 -24.44 7.27 -16.13
N LYS A 180 -24.19 7.33 -17.44
CA LYS A 180 -25.24 7.39 -18.47
C LYS A 180 -26.14 6.16 -18.46
N TYR A 181 -25.56 4.97 -18.27
CA TYR A 181 -26.33 3.74 -18.12
C TYR A 181 -27.26 3.81 -16.91
N LEU A 182 -26.73 4.15 -15.73
CA LEU A 182 -27.52 4.23 -14.50
C LEU A 182 -28.65 5.27 -14.61
N LEU A 183 -28.36 6.45 -15.15
CA LEU A 183 -29.36 7.49 -15.38
C LEU A 183 -30.47 7.01 -16.31
N LYS A 184 -30.12 6.37 -17.44
CA LYS A 184 -31.09 5.80 -18.37
C LYS A 184 -31.99 4.76 -17.70
N GLU A 185 -31.42 3.86 -16.90
CA GLU A 185 -32.19 2.85 -16.17
C GLU A 185 -33.19 3.48 -15.21
N ILE A 186 -32.77 4.50 -14.45
CA ILE A 186 -33.62 5.22 -13.49
C ILE A 186 -34.72 6.03 -14.19
N GLU A 187 -34.43 6.64 -15.33
CA GLU A 187 -35.41 7.45 -16.08
C GLU A 187 -36.42 6.61 -16.86
N THR A 188 -36.02 5.42 -17.31
CA THR A 188 -36.86 4.56 -18.18
C THR A 188 -37.78 3.64 -17.39
N HIS A 189 -37.38 3.25 -16.18
CA HIS A 189 -38.04 2.20 -15.42
C HIS A 189 -38.60 2.70 -14.08
N ASP A 190 -39.69 2.08 -13.62
CA ASP A 190 -40.15 2.27 -12.25
C ASP A 190 -39.10 1.72 -11.28
N ILE A 191 -38.80 2.47 -10.21
CA ILE A 191 -37.74 2.13 -9.25
C ILE A 191 -38.26 1.07 -8.29
N ARG A 192 -38.44 -0.14 -8.81
CA ARG A 192 -38.89 -1.33 -8.11
C ARG A 192 -38.00 -2.51 -8.43
N TRP A 193 -37.92 -3.46 -7.50
CA TRP A 193 -37.05 -4.62 -7.62
C TRP A 193 -37.32 -5.45 -8.88
N ASP A 194 -38.58 -5.68 -9.22
CA ASP A 194 -39.01 -6.45 -10.40
C ASP A 194 -38.47 -5.86 -11.71
N THR A 195 -38.26 -4.55 -11.77
CA THR A 195 -37.81 -3.85 -12.97
C THR A 195 -36.30 -3.54 -12.92
N MET A 196 -35.75 -3.28 -11.73
CA MET A 196 -34.36 -2.83 -11.55
C MET A 196 -33.36 -3.93 -11.19
N ASN A 197 -33.80 -5.16 -10.91
CA ASN A 197 -32.89 -6.23 -10.48
C ASN A 197 -31.71 -6.45 -11.45
N ASN A 198 -31.94 -6.41 -12.77
CA ASN A 198 -30.86 -6.57 -13.76
C ASN A 198 -29.83 -5.42 -13.68
N ALA A 199 -30.31 -4.17 -13.62
CA ALA A 199 -29.43 -3.01 -13.48
C ALA A 199 -28.62 -3.07 -12.17
N PHE A 200 -29.27 -3.46 -11.06
CA PHE A 200 -28.61 -3.67 -9.78
C PHE A 200 -27.52 -4.74 -9.85
N GLN A 201 -27.83 -5.92 -10.40
CA GLN A 201 -26.86 -7.01 -10.55
C GLN A 201 -25.68 -6.61 -11.44
N ARG A 202 -25.92 -5.90 -12.54
CA ARG A 202 -24.84 -5.41 -13.42
C ARG A 202 -23.94 -4.39 -12.70
N MET A 203 -24.52 -3.43 -11.99
CA MET A 203 -23.75 -2.45 -11.21
C MET A 203 -22.99 -3.11 -10.05
N LEU A 204 -23.56 -4.13 -9.41
CA LEU A 204 -22.89 -4.91 -8.36
C LEU A 204 -21.69 -5.69 -8.90
N LYS A 205 -21.86 -6.38 -10.04
CA LYS A 205 -20.76 -7.05 -10.75
C LYS A 205 -19.67 -6.05 -11.14
N GLN A 206 -20.05 -4.89 -11.69
CA GLN A 206 -19.08 -3.84 -12.02
C GLN A 206 -18.30 -3.40 -10.78
N SER A 207 -18.96 -3.18 -9.65
CA SER A 207 -18.32 -2.82 -8.38
C SER A 207 -17.36 -3.91 -7.89
N LEU A 208 -17.73 -5.18 -8.03
CA LEU A 208 -16.88 -6.31 -7.63
C LEU A 208 -15.60 -6.38 -8.49
N TRP A 209 -15.75 -6.24 -9.81
CA TRP A 209 -14.66 -6.41 -10.76
C TRP A 209 -13.77 -5.17 -10.90
N ALA A 210 -14.23 -4.01 -10.45
CA ALA A 210 -13.41 -2.79 -10.36
C ALA A 210 -12.14 -2.99 -9.52
N ASN A 211 -12.13 -3.97 -8.60
CA ASN A 211 -10.93 -4.36 -7.84
C ASN A 211 -9.76 -4.84 -8.72
N LYS A 212 -10.00 -5.21 -9.99
CA LYS A 212 -8.91 -5.50 -10.96
C LYS A 212 -8.10 -4.25 -11.32
N VAL A 213 -8.66 -3.06 -11.08
CA VAL A 213 -8.00 -1.77 -11.29
C VAL A 213 -7.24 -1.31 -10.03
N ASP A 214 -7.09 -2.19 -9.03
CA ASP A 214 -6.44 -1.84 -7.78
C ASP A 214 -4.93 -1.61 -7.92
N LEU A 215 -4.45 -0.54 -7.28
CA LEU A 215 -3.05 -0.11 -7.35
C LEU A 215 -2.07 -1.07 -6.66
N SER A 216 -2.51 -1.80 -5.63
CA SER A 216 -1.71 -2.80 -4.93
C SER A 216 -1.47 -4.05 -5.77
N LEU A 217 -2.44 -4.41 -6.63
CA LEU A 217 -2.35 -5.54 -7.55
C LEU A 217 -1.51 -5.20 -8.79
N SER A 218 -1.68 -4.00 -9.34
CA SER A 218 -0.91 -3.53 -10.49
C SER A 218 0.51 -3.08 -10.13
N VAL A 219 0.83 -2.99 -8.83
CA VAL A 219 2.10 -2.44 -8.33
C VAL A 219 2.34 -1.03 -8.88
N GLY A 220 1.24 -0.31 -9.16
CA GLY A 220 1.21 0.99 -9.82
C GLY A 220 1.74 1.05 -11.25
N ASN A 221 1.54 -0.02 -12.01
CA ASN A 221 1.66 0.02 -13.45
C ASN A 221 0.34 0.51 -14.06
N HIS A 222 0.42 1.06 -15.28
CA HIS A 222 -0.77 1.40 -16.08
C HIS A 222 -1.66 0.16 -16.21
N ILE A 223 -2.93 0.32 -15.92
CA ILE A 223 -3.94 -0.72 -16.08
C ILE A 223 -4.73 -0.32 -17.32
N ASP A 224 -4.74 -1.17 -18.34
CA ASP A 224 -5.64 -0.94 -19.48
C ASP A 224 -7.08 -1.11 -18.98
N ILE A 225 -7.72 0.01 -18.67
CA ILE A 225 -9.15 0.09 -18.38
C ILE A 225 -9.83 -0.11 -19.73
N GLY A 226 -9.92 -1.38 -20.15
CA GLY A 226 -10.36 -1.79 -21.48
C GLY A 226 -11.76 -1.28 -21.88
N SER A 227 -12.15 -1.62 -23.11
CA SER A 227 -13.40 -1.20 -23.75
C SER A 227 -14.66 -1.36 -22.88
N ASP A 228 -15.65 -0.50 -23.14
CA ASP A 228 -17.04 -0.51 -22.63
C ASP A 228 -17.26 -1.36 -21.36
N PRO A 229 -17.27 -0.73 -20.16
CA PRO A 229 -17.36 -1.46 -18.90
C PRO A 229 -18.63 -2.33 -18.80
N LEU A 230 -19.69 -1.99 -19.53
CA LEU A 230 -20.93 -2.76 -19.53
C LEU A 230 -20.80 -4.10 -20.24
N LYS A 231 -19.94 -4.20 -21.26
CA LYS A 231 -19.68 -5.47 -21.97
C LYS A 231 -18.83 -6.41 -21.14
N VAL A 232 -17.85 -5.87 -20.43
CA VAL A 232 -16.97 -6.64 -19.55
C VAL A 232 -17.79 -7.38 -18.48
N VAL A 233 -18.86 -6.78 -17.97
CA VAL A 233 -19.75 -7.42 -17.00
C VAL A 233 -20.55 -8.59 -17.59
N ASP A 234 -20.95 -8.48 -18.86
CA ASP A 234 -21.75 -9.49 -19.53
C ASP A 234 -20.92 -10.76 -19.86
N ASP A 235 -19.59 -10.64 -19.95
CA ASP A 235 -18.65 -11.76 -20.15
C ASP A 235 -18.26 -12.50 -18.85
N LEU A 236 -18.80 -12.08 -17.70
CA LEU A 236 -18.44 -12.61 -16.37
C LEU A 236 -19.49 -13.55 -15.76
N ASP A 237 -20.53 -13.88 -16.55
CA ASP A 237 -21.51 -14.93 -16.28
C ASP A 237 -21.11 -16.28 -16.91
#